data_AF-A0A6V8P9A0-F1
#
_entry.id   AF-A0A6V8P9A0-F1
#
_cell.length_a   1.000
_cell.length_b   1.000
_cell.length_c   1.000
_cell.angle_alpha   90.00
_cell.angle_beta   90.00
_cell.angle_gamma   90.00
#
_symmetry.space_group_name_H-M   'P 1'
#
loop_
_entity.id
_entity.type
_entity.pdbx_description
1 polymer ?
#
loop_
_entity_poly.entity_id
_entity_poly.type
_entity_poly.pdbx_seq_one_letter_code
_entity_poly.pdbx_strand_id
1 'polypeptide(L)'
;IKDRRWSLFTPYSREKNHIFQVTERTITEGQIARLIRILPLLKLEDLARAILQEKSPLLVFGLINCFLQQAIDEKSLNNNSLQWAAELPHHSLFQEKVLETDFTQAARQALTFLCELSYIESRLQKGFQRQNEIAPLLDWYKSSGSYRLELAHARARSALRVIEPEELREELKKYLKEVRERIHGFLEDVDLNLSDLIKKDQKGFFTHPRLSTNVLRDLVLRASREPSDKTRLWILIFDGMRLDTWEEVVKKALSSLLEVSEEKLYLCPLPSYTDIARTSLLAGRLPSEWEDYQGKYTSDHNILASRLFGLGREEGKRKLRIVVGSETDYGQERLDFDVRSHNILIYNLSDDWIHNFRGDIKDLNDDIDGRLRRTILPDLESRIAEDDFVILTSDHGFIELLKNKEVKIPVSENLKEDEIVYRYLKGGKYEIGLTVQWIGDEPYTVATGRSWYGRPKGKFSRYSHGGVSLDEMVVPGVVLKKVTKPIIDFEMSLPEEFEFLEDSPAAIEIEVLNRGNRESAFTLAVETEVGQGKTFERRLTPKLRDRLDFHFTPELAMKSIRFVLSYKDAEGIEKQDSRRIGVQITPKKGKIEIDTSALDRLDQI
;
A
#
# COMPACT_ATOMS: atom_id res chain seq x y z
N ILE A 1 -22.46 24.28 43.55
CA ILE A 1 -23.38 23.42 42.77
C ILE A 1 -24.07 24.32 41.76
N LYS A 2 -23.91 23.96 40.48
CA LYS A 2 -24.45 24.55 39.24
C LYS A 2 -23.84 25.89 38.79
N ASP A 3 -23.43 25.90 37.53
CA ASP A 3 -22.94 26.99 36.67
C ASP A 3 -21.53 27.54 36.88
N ARG A 4 -20.55 26.77 36.41
CA ARG A 4 -19.39 27.32 35.67
C ARG A 4 -19.17 26.50 34.40
N ARG A 5 -19.68 26.97 33.26
CA ARG A 5 -19.28 26.51 31.93
C ARG A 5 -17.86 26.99 31.68
N TRP A 6 -16.92 26.06 31.61
CA TRP A 6 -15.57 26.33 31.13
C TRP A 6 -15.62 26.42 29.60
N SER A 7 -15.62 27.64 29.07
CA SER A 7 -15.43 27.90 27.65
C SER A 7 -13.95 27.74 27.30
N LEU A 8 -13.58 26.62 26.68
CA LEU A 8 -12.21 26.31 26.23
C LEU A 8 -12.04 26.64 24.74
N PHE A 9 -12.10 27.91 24.33
CA PHE A 9 -11.68 28.27 22.97
C PHE A 9 -10.96 29.64 22.91
N THR A 10 -9.69 29.57 22.48
CA THR A 10 -8.68 30.62 22.13
C THR A 10 -7.84 31.25 23.27
N PRO A 11 -6.54 31.60 23.07
CA PRO A 11 -5.46 31.04 22.24
C PRO A 11 -4.32 30.47 23.15
N TYR A 12 -4.34 29.17 23.46
CA TYR A 12 -3.51 28.54 24.51
C TYR A 12 -2.57 27.43 24.00
N SER A 13 -2.00 27.55 22.78
CA SER A 13 -1.27 26.41 22.18
C SER A 13 0.00 26.01 22.96
N ARG A 14 0.76 26.94 23.54
CA ARG A 14 1.97 26.62 24.30
C ARG A 14 1.70 26.03 25.68
N GLU A 15 0.79 26.61 26.45
CA GLU A 15 0.49 26.14 27.81
C GLU A 15 -0.30 24.83 27.80
N LYS A 16 -1.21 24.63 26.84
CA LYS A 16 -1.91 23.34 26.67
C LYS A 16 -0.92 22.21 26.34
N ASN A 17 0.05 22.48 25.46
CA ASN A 17 1.14 21.54 25.15
C ASN A 17 2.03 21.26 26.38
N HIS A 18 2.29 22.26 27.21
CA HIS A 18 3.05 22.08 28.46
C HIS A 18 2.29 21.24 29.49
N ILE A 19 0.98 21.47 29.65
CA ILE A 19 0.12 20.66 30.52
C ILE A 19 0.05 19.22 30.03
N PHE A 20 -0.10 18.96 28.72
CA PHE A 20 -0.03 17.62 28.16
C PHE A 20 1.32 16.94 28.44
N GLN A 21 2.44 17.64 28.24
CA GLN A 21 3.77 17.11 28.56
C GLN A 21 3.93 16.72 30.03
N VAL A 22 3.47 17.58 30.94
CA VAL A 22 3.55 17.30 32.38
C VAL A 22 2.64 16.13 32.76
N THR A 23 1.43 16.07 32.20
CA THR A 23 0.46 15.00 32.45
C THR A 23 0.97 13.64 31.95
N GLU A 24 1.48 13.57 30.72
CA GLU A 24 1.99 12.32 30.15
C GLU A 24 3.29 11.84 30.79
N ARG A 25 4.05 12.72 31.45
CA ARG A 25 5.23 12.35 32.26
C ARG A 25 4.90 11.85 33.65
N THR A 26 3.68 12.08 34.15
CA THR A 26 3.31 11.84 35.54
C THR A 26 2.24 10.77 35.72
N ILE A 27 1.39 10.57 34.72
CA ILE A 27 0.33 9.57 34.74
C ILE A 27 0.82 8.24 34.17
N THR A 28 0.61 7.16 34.92
CA THR A 28 0.93 5.79 34.48
C THR A 28 -0.21 5.17 33.65
N GLU A 29 0.11 4.17 32.83
CA GLU A 29 -0.86 3.36 32.07
C GLU A 29 -2.02 2.86 32.94
N GLY A 30 -1.70 2.34 34.13
CA GLY A 30 -2.70 1.85 35.08
C GLY A 30 -3.61 2.94 35.66
N GLN A 31 -3.20 4.20 35.65
CA GLN A 31 -4.04 5.35 36.03
C GLN A 31 -4.96 5.77 34.88
N ILE A 32 -4.50 5.70 33.63
CA ILE A 32 -5.32 5.98 32.44
C ILE A 32 -6.42 4.95 32.28
N ALA A 33 -6.10 3.67 32.45
CA ALA A 33 -7.09 2.60 32.41
C ALA A 33 -8.21 2.82 33.44
N ARG A 34 -7.87 3.34 34.64
CA ARG A 34 -8.87 3.71 35.66
C ARG A 34 -9.68 4.93 35.24
N LEU A 35 -9.05 5.96 34.69
CA LEU A 35 -9.74 7.16 34.21
C LEU A 35 -10.76 6.82 33.12
N ILE A 36 -10.36 6.01 32.14
CA ILE A 36 -11.23 5.62 31.02
C ILE A 36 -12.41 4.79 31.51
N ARG A 37 -12.20 3.88 32.48
CA ARG A 37 -13.29 3.09 33.10
C ARG A 37 -14.33 3.93 33.83
N ILE A 38 -14.02 5.17 34.21
CA ILE A 38 -14.97 6.09 34.86
C ILE A 38 -15.78 6.88 33.80
N LEU A 39 -15.30 6.94 32.55
CA LEU A 39 -16.05 7.56 31.46
C LEU A 39 -17.29 6.71 31.13
N PRO A 40 -18.44 7.33 30.81
CA PRO A 40 -19.68 6.62 30.47
C PRO A 40 -19.64 6.04 29.04
N LEU A 41 -18.50 5.50 28.60
CA LEU A 41 -18.27 4.89 27.30
C LEU A 41 -18.54 3.38 27.41
N LEU A 42 -19.82 3.02 27.50
CA LEU A 42 -20.25 1.63 27.76
C LEU A 42 -20.29 0.77 26.50
N LYS A 43 -20.33 1.38 25.31
CA LYS A 43 -20.49 0.67 24.04
C LYS A 43 -19.28 0.85 23.13
N LEU A 44 -19.00 -0.16 22.32
CA LEU A 44 -17.92 -0.12 21.33
C LEU A 44 -18.06 1.05 20.35
N GLU A 45 -19.27 1.45 19.97
CA GLU A 45 -19.48 2.59 19.07
C GLU A 45 -19.13 3.93 19.71
N ASP A 46 -19.28 4.05 21.03
CA ASP A 46 -18.92 5.26 21.77
C ASP A 46 -17.39 5.35 21.93
N LEU A 47 -16.72 4.22 22.18
CA LEU A 47 -15.26 4.12 22.20
C LEU A 47 -14.66 4.42 20.83
N ALA A 48 -15.22 3.86 19.75
CA ALA A 48 -14.79 4.13 18.38
C ALA A 48 -14.86 5.63 18.03
N ARG A 49 -15.99 6.28 18.35
CA ARG A 49 -16.17 7.73 18.16
C ARG A 49 -15.18 8.54 19.00
N ALA A 50 -14.94 8.13 20.24
CA ALA A 50 -13.95 8.79 21.10
C ALA A 50 -12.52 8.67 20.54
N ILE A 51 -12.14 7.49 20.05
CA ILE A 51 -10.82 7.27 19.42
C ILE A 51 -10.64 8.18 18.21
N LEU A 52 -11.63 8.27 17.31
CA LEU A 52 -11.54 9.10 16.11
C LEU A 52 -11.36 10.60 16.39
N GLN A 53 -11.92 11.10 17.50
CA GLN A 53 -11.95 12.52 17.83
C GLN A 53 -10.81 12.98 18.76
N GLU A 54 -10.25 12.07 19.54
CA GLU A 54 -9.26 12.39 20.56
C GLU A 54 -7.89 12.72 19.96
N LYS A 55 -7.23 13.72 20.54
CA LYS A 55 -5.93 14.23 20.06
C LYS A 55 -4.78 13.93 21.00
N SER A 56 -5.08 13.66 22.27
CA SER A 56 -4.09 13.30 23.29
C SER A 56 -3.56 11.88 23.03
N PRO A 57 -2.26 11.69 22.74
CA PRO A 57 -1.67 10.37 22.56
C PRO A 57 -1.98 9.40 23.70
N LEU A 58 -1.89 9.90 24.94
CA LEU A 58 -2.21 9.16 26.16
C LEU A 58 -3.61 8.56 26.14
N LEU A 59 -4.61 9.40 25.84
CA LEU A 59 -6.01 9.02 25.89
C LEU A 59 -6.36 8.14 24.70
N VAL A 60 -5.85 8.43 23.50
CA VAL A 60 -6.02 7.56 22.33
C VAL A 60 -5.51 6.15 22.62
N PHE A 61 -4.28 6.03 23.16
CA PHE A 61 -3.71 4.74 23.51
C PHE A 61 -4.58 3.98 24.52
N GLY A 62 -5.00 4.64 25.61
CA GLY A 62 -5.88 4.03 26.60
C GLY A 62 -7.26 3.64 26.05
N LEU A 63 -7.84 4.47 25.19
CA LEU A 63 -9.16 4.21 24.58
C LEU A 63 -9.10 3.01 23.65
N ILE A 64 -8.01 2.87 22.88
CA ILE A 64 -7.79 1.70 22.02
C ILE A 64 -7.67 0.42 22.85
N ASN A 65 -6.87 0.43 23.91
CA ASN A 65 -6.75 -0.74 24.79
C ASN A 65 -8.11 -1.10 25.42
N CYS A 66 -8.91 -0.11 25.82
CA CYS A 66 -10.26 -0.33 26.34
C CYS A 66 -11.20 -0.92 25.27
N PHE A 67 -11.18 -0.38 24.05
CA PHE A 67 -11.96 -0.89 22.91
C PHE A 67 -11.59 -2.34 22.59
N LEU A 68 -10.30 -2.65 22.51
CA LEU A 68 -9.81 -3.99 22.20
C LEU A 68 -10.17 -4.99 23.30
N GLN A 69 -10.04 -4.61 24.58
CA GLN A 69 -10.46 -5.45 25.70
C GLN A 69 -11.94 -5.78 25.62
N GLN A 70 -12.79 -4.76 25.45
CA GLN A 70 -14.23 -4.96 25.37
C GLN A 70 -14.62 -5.81 24.15
N ALA A 71 -13.99 -5.58 22.99
CA ALA A 71 -14.25 -6.36 21.78
C ALA A 71 -13.84 -7.84 21.93
N ILE A 72 -12.77 -8.13 22.68
CA ILE A 72 -12.36 -9.51 23.01
C ILE A 72 -13.34 -10.15 23.99
N ASP A 73 -13.71 -9.45 25.06
CA ASP A 73 -14.64 -9.95 26.08
C ASP A 73 -16.02 -10.28 25.48
N GLU A 74 -16.50 -9.45 24.55
CA GLU A 74 -17.74 -9.63 23.81
C GLU A 74 -17.63 -10.61 22.62
N LYS A 75 -16.41 -11.09 22.30
CA LYS A 75 -16.10 -11.89 21.09
C LYS A 75 -16.60 -11.24 19.80
N SER A 76 -16.51 -9.91 19.74
CA SER A 76 -17.07 -9.09 18.66
C SER A 76 -16.02 -8.52 17.72
N LEU A 77 -14.73 -8.83 17.92
CA LEU A 77 -13.62 -8.39 17.06
C LEU A 77 -13.71 -8.99 15.65
N ASN A 78 -14.45 -8.31 14.77
CA ASN A 78 -14.73 -8.66 13.39
C ASN A 78 -15.00 -7.39 12.55
N ASN A 79 -15.32 -7.55 11.26
CA ASN A 79 -15.53 -6.40 10.38
C ASN A 79 -16.57 -5.38 10.91
N ASN A 80 -17.67 -5.84 11.50
CA ASN A 80 -18.73 -4.93 11.99
C ASN A 80 -18.20 -4.02 13.10
N SER A 81 -17.40 -4.57 14.02
CA SER A 81 -16.78 -3.78 15.09
C SER A 81 -15.64 -2.87 14.62
N LEU A 82 -15.03 -3.16 13.47
CA LEU A 82 -13.79 -2.51 12.99
C LEU A 82 -14.00 -1.62 11.75
N GLN A 83 -15.21 -1.54 11.19
CA GLN A 83 -15.46 -0.78 9.96
C GLN A 83 -15.06 0.70 10.09
N TRP A 84 -15.31 1.31 11.25
CA TRP A 84 -14.95 2.70 11.56
C TRP A 84 -13.44 2.95 11.48
N ALA A 85 -12.62 1.92 11.73
CA ALA A 85 -11.17 2.06 11.75
C ALA A 85 -10.56 2.26 10.34
N ALA A 86 -11.35 2.14 9.27
CA ALA A 86 -10.95 2.55 7.93
C ALA A 86 -10.67 4.06 7.81
N GLU A 87 -11.21 4.88 8.72
CA GLU A 87 -11.00 6.33 8.77
C GLU A 87 -9.72 6.72 9.56
N LEU A 88 -9.13 5.78 10.32
CA LEU A 88 -7.96 6.05 11.16
C LEU A 88 -6.69 6.50 10.42
N PRO A 89 -6.44 6.20 9.13
CA PRO A 89 -5.34 6.82 8.39
C PRO A 89 -5.41 8.36 8.35
N HIS A 90 -6.59 8.94 8.58
CA HIS A 90 -6.82 10.40 8.68
C HIS A 90 -6.72 10.93 10.13
N HIS A 91 -6.46 10.06 11.10
CA HIS A 91 -6.37 10.44 12.51
C HIS A 91 -5.27 11.49 12.73
N SER A 92 -5.54 12.50 13.57
CA SER A 92 -4.64 13.64 13.78
C SER A 92 -3.24 13.23 14.23
N LEU A 93 -3.12 12.08 14.92
CA LEU A 93 -1.83 11.53 15.35
C LEU A 93 -0.91 11.09 14.20
N PHE A 94 -1.44 10.80 13.01
CA PHE A 94 -0.64 10.53 11.81
C PHE A 94 -0.31 11.77 10.98
N GLN A 95 -1.12 12.83 11.10
CA GLN A 95 -1.13 13.97 10.17
C GLN A 95 -0.48 15.25 10.72
N GLU A 96 -0.52 15.47 12.05
CA GLU A 96 -0.03 16.70 12.67
C GLU A 96 1.44 16.57 13.13
N LYS A 97 2.14 17.70 13.30
CA LYS A 97 3.34 17.77 14.16
C LYS A 97 2.88 17.54 15.61
N VAL A 98 2.59 16.28 15.92
CA VAL A 98 2.21 15.85 17.27
C VAL A 98 3.39 16.10 18.19
N LEU A 99 3.06 16.53 19.40
CA LEU A 99 4.01 16.64 20.47
C LEU A 99 4.58 15.24 20.77
N GLU A 100 5.85 15.00 20.45
CA GLU A 100 6.49 13.70 20.67
C GLU A 100 6.62 13.42 22.18
N THR A 101 5.96 12.35 22.60
CA THR A 101 5.95 11.83 23.97
C THR A 101 6.09 10.31 23.94
N ASP A 102 6.35 9.71 25.10
CA ASP A 102 6.45 8.25 25.24
C ASP A 102 5.19 7.52 24.72
N PHE A 103 4.02 8.17 24.81
CA PHE A 103 2.75 7.64 24.31
C PHE A 103 2.47 7.92 22.84
N THR A 104 3.17 8.85 22.20
CA THR A 104 2.94 9.19 20.78
C THR A 104 3.22 8.01 19.87
N GLN A 105 4.36 7.35 20.08
CA GLN A 105 4.71 6.17 19.30
C GLN A 105 3.80 4.98 19.61
N ALA A 106 3.44 4.77 20.88
CA ALA A 106 2.52 3.71 21.30
C ALA A 106 1.12 3.90 20.70
N ALA A 107 0.56 5.11 20.78
CA ALA A 107 -0.73 5.43 20.19
C ALA A 107 -0.75 5.24 18.67
N ARG A 108 0.28 5.71 17.95
CA ARG A 108 0.41 5.51 16.49
C ARG A 108 0.48 4.03 16.12
N GLN A 109 1.21 3.22 16.88
CA GLN A 109 1.26 1.77 16.65
C GLN A 109 -0.08 1.11 16.98
N ALA A 110 -0.74 1.47 18.08
CA ALA A 110 -2.07 0.95 18.43
C ALA A 110 -3.14 1.32 17.39
N LEU A 111 -3.08 2.55 16.83
CA LEU A 111 -3.91 2.96 15.71
C LEU A 111 -3.61 2.13 14.44
N THR A 112 -2.33 1.90 14.15
CA THR A 112 -1.90 1.05 13.04
C THR A 112 -2.46 -0.36 13.20
N PHE A 113 -2.44 -0.92 14.41
CA PHE A 113 -3.04 -2.22 14.70
C PHE A 113 -4.51 -2.29 14.28
N LEU A 114 -5.33 -1.31 14.69
CA LEU A 114 -6.74 -1.24 14.30
C LEU A 114 -6.94 -1.01 12.79
N CYS A 115 -6.12 -0.17 12.16
CA CYS A 115 -6.16 0.05 10.71
C CYS A 115 -5.95 -1.26 9.95
N GLU A 116 -4.93 -2.04 10.34
CA GLU A 116 -4.58 -3.28 9.67
C GLU A 116 -5.62 -4.38 9.92
N LEU A 117 -6.19 -4.47 11.13
CA LEU A 117 -7.29 -5.40 11.41
C LEU A 117 -8.55 -5.06 10.60
N SER A 118 -8.93 -3.78 10.56
CA SER A 118 -10.04 -3.30 9.73
C SER A 118 -9.79 -3.59 8.25
N TYR A 119 -8.55 -3.40 7.80
CA TYR A 119 -8.15 -3.75 6.45
C TYR A 119 -8.40 -5.23 6.18
N ILE A 120 -7.88 -6.12 7.02
CA ILE A 120 -7.96 -7.56 6.85
C ILE A 120 -9.42 -8.04 6.88
N GLU A 121 -10.17 -7.69 7.93
CA GLU A 121 -11.52 -8.19 8.14
C GLU A 121 -12.48 -7.77 7.03
N SER A 122 -12.36 -6.54 6.53
CA SER A 122 -13.19 -6.06 5.42
C SER A 122 -12.97 -6.82 4.12
N ARG A 123 -11.75 -7.29 3.85
CA ARG A 123 -11.45 -8.10 2.64
C ARG A 123 -11.87 -9.56 2.84
N LEU A 124 -11.61 -10.13 4.01
CA LEU A 124 -12.04 -11.49 4.33
C LEU A 124 -13.57 -11.63 4.31
N GLN A 125 -14.31 -10.61 4.77
CA GLN A 125 -15.77 -10.63 4.74
C GLN A 125 -16.33 -10.53 3.32
N LYS A 126 -15.73 -9.71 2.44
CA LYS A 126 -16.13 -9.63 1.02
C LYS A 126 -16.01 -10.97 0.31
N GLY A 127 -15.09 -11.84 0.77
CA GLY A 127 -14.87 -13.16 0.19
C GLY A 127 -14.25 -13.07 -1.21
N PHE A 128 -14.05 -14.23 -1.81
CA PHE A 128 -13.56 -14.36 -3.17
C PHE A 128 -14.55 -15.16 -4.01
N GLN A 129 -14.94 -14.58 -5.14
CA GLN A 129 -15.69 -15.29 -6.17
C GLN A 129 -14.71 -15.69 -7.26
N ARG A 130 -14.65 -17.00 -7.55
CA ARG A 130 -13.76 -17.55 -8.58
C ARG A 130 -14.01 -16.89 -9.92
N GLN A 131 -12.93 -16.52 -10.59
CA GLN A 131 -12.93 -15.90 -11.90
C GLN A 131 -12.83 -16.97 -12.99
N ASN A 132 -13.38 -16.67 -14.16
CA ASN A 132 -13.39 -17.58 -15.31
C ASN A 132 -12.26 -17.32 -16.32
N GLU A 133 -11.57 -16.19 -16.19
CA GLU A 133 -10.51 -15.74 -17.09
C GLU A 133 -9.39 -15.06 -16.28
N ILE A 134 -8.17 -15.06 -16.83
CA ILE A 134 -6.98 -14.54 -16.16
C ILE A 134 -7.04 -13.01 -15.99
N ALA A 135 -7.45 -12.26 -17.03
CA ALA A 135 -7.47 -10.80 -16.94
C ALA A 135 -8.41 -10.28 -15.83
N PRO A 136 -9.67 -10.73 -15.73
CA PRO A 136 -10.55 -10.40 -14.60
C PRO A 136 -9.97 -10.80 -13.23
N LEU A 137 -9.22 -11.91 -13.13
CA LEU A 137 -8.55 -12.29 -11.88
C LEU A 137 -7.47 -11.29 -11.46
N LEU A 138 -6.66 -10.80 -12.41
CA LEU A 138 -5.65 -9.78 -12.14
C LEU A 138 -6.29 -8.45 -11.72
N ASP A 139 -7.33 -8.04 -12.44
CA ASP A 139 -8.04 -6.79 -12.17
C ASP A 139 -8.76 -6.87 -10.81
N TRP A 140 -9.35 -8.02 -10.47
CA TRP A 140 -9.90 -8.29 -9.13
C TRP A 140 -8.82 -8.24 -8.06
N TYR A 141 -7.69 -8.93 -8.23
CA TYR A 141 -6.63 -9.01 -7.22
C TYR A 141 -6.08 -7.63 -6.86
N LYS A 142 -5.95 -6.76 -7.87
CA LYS A 142 -5.59 -5.35 -7.68
C LYS A 142 -6.67 -4.54 -6.98
N SER A 143 -7.90 -4.57 -7.49
CA SER A 143 -9.00 -3.73 -7.01
C SER A 143 -9.52 -4.13 -5.63
N SER A 144 -9.44 -5.41 -5.27
CA SER A 144 -9.78 -5.91 -3.93
C SER A 144 -8.75 -5.52 -2.88
N GLY A 145 -7.51 -5.26 -3.29
CA GLY A 145 -6.37 -5.08 -2.39
C GLY A 145 -5.91 -6.37 -1.72
N SER A 146 -6.38 -7.54 -2.18
CA SER A 146 -6.05 -8.82 -1.54
C SER A 146 -4.55 -9.12 -1.52
N TYR A 147 -3.78 -8.55 -2.45
CA TYR A 147 -2.32 -8.65 -2.51
C TYR A 147 -1.61 -8.20 -1.21
N ARG A 148 -2.22 -7.30 -0.43
CA ARG A 148 -1.63 -6.72 0.79
C ARG A 148 -1.95 -7.52 2.07
N LEU A 149 -2.77 -8.57 2.01
CA LEU A 149 -3.29 -9.22 3.23
C LEU A 149 -2.20 -9.77 4.16
N GLU A 150 -1.17 -10.42 3.61
CA GLU A 150 -0.06 -10.93 4.42
C GLU A 150 0.76 -9.80 5.05
N LEU A 151 1.01 -8.73 4.29
CA LEU A 151 1.73 -7.54 4.79
C LEU A 151 0.93 -6.80 5.87
N ALA A 152 -0.38 -6.68 5.71
CA ALA A 152 -1.28 -6.12 6.71
C ALA A 152 -1.21 -6.92 8.01
N HIS A 153 -1.24 -8.26 7.91
CA HIS A 153 -1.12 -9.14 9.07
C HIS A 153 0.22 -8.99 9.79
N ALA A 154 1.33 -8.94 9.05
CA ALA A 154 2.66 -8.72 9.62
C ALA A 154 2.78 -7.35 10.31
N ARG A 155 2.20 -6.29 9.71
CA ARG A 155 2.13 -4.95 10.32
C ARG A 155 1.29 -4.96 11.61
N ALA A 156 0.12 -5.60 11.61
CA ALA A 156 -0.69 -5.77 12.82
C ALA A 156 0.08 -6.53 13.92
N ARG A 157 0.75 -7.63 13.57
CA ARG A 157 1.58 -8.40 14.52
C ARG A 157 2.73 -7.58 15.09
N SER A 158 3.37 -6.73 14.29
CA SER A 158 4.41 -5.81 14.77
C SER A 158 3.83 -4.77 15.73
N ALA A 159 2.69 -4.18 15.38
CA ALA A 159 2.00 -3.16 16.16
C ALA A 159 1.41 -3.68 17.48
N LEU A 160 1.12 -4.98 17.58
CA LEU A 160 0.61 -5.62 18.80
C LEU A 160 1.55 -5.44 20.00
N ARG A 161 2.86 -5.23 19.78
CA ARG A 161 3.87 -5.14 20.85
C ARG A 161 3.63 -4.00 21.84
N VAL A 162 2.87 -2.96 21.45
CA VAL A 162 2.58 -1.82 22.34
C VAL A 162 1.25 -1.97 23.09
N ILE A 163 0.42 -2.96 22.74
CA ILE A 163 -0.92 -3.10 23.34
C ILE A 163 -0.81 -3.61 24.77
N GLU A 164 -1.53 -3.00 25.69
CA GLU A 164 -1.55 -3.34 27.12
C GLU A 164 -3.00 -3.52 27.60
N PRO A 165 -3.25 -4.33 28.65
CA PRO A 165 -2.28 -5.10 29.42
C PRO A 165 -1.78 -6.36 28.69
N GLU A 166 -0.74 -7.01 29.20
CA GLU A 166 -0.16 -8.25 28.63
C GLU A 166 -1.20 -9.37 28.43
N GLU A 167 -2.21 -9.50 29.30
CA GLU A 167 -3.28 -10.49 29.13
C GLU A 167 -4.10 -10.23 27.86
N LEU A 168 -4.43 -8.97 27.58
CA LEU A 168 -5.10 -8.56 26.34
C LEU A 168 -4.22 -8.86 25.12
N ARG A 169 -2.93 -8.55 25.22
CA ARG A 169 -1.96 -8.80 24.16
C ARG A 169 -1.90 -10.28 23.79
N GLU A 170 -1.89 -11.20 24.76
CA GLU A 170 -1.86 -12.64 24.51
C GLU A 170 -3.18 -13.17 23.90
N GLU A 171 -4.34 -12.62 24.27
CA GLU A 171 -5.61 -12.94 23.58
C GLU A 171 -5.62 -12.44 22.13
N LEU A 172 -5.19 -11.19 21.89
CA LEU A 172 -5.08 -10.63 20.54
C LEU A 172 -4.06 -11.39 19.67
N LYS A 173 -3.01 -11.95 20.27
CA LYS A 173 -2.04 -12.81 19.58
C LYS A 173 -2.66 -14.13 19.13
N LYS A 174 -3.56 -14.72 19.93
CA LYS A 174 -4.35 -15.90 19.53
C LYS A 174 -5.29 -15.54 18.39
N TYR A 175 -6.01 -14.42 18.51
CA TYR A 175 -6.87 -13.91 17.45
C TYR A 175 -6.10 -13.68 16.14
N LEU A 176 -4.92 -13.04 16.19
CA LEU A 176 -4.08 -12.86 15.01
C LEU A 176 -3.63 -14.19 14.38
N LYS A 177 -3.45 -15.25 15.17
CA LYS A 177 -3.13 -16.58 14.63
C LYS A 177 -4.31 -17.13 13.82
N GLU A 178 -5.53 -17.01 14.33
CA GLU A 178 -6.76 -17.41 13.63
C GLU A 178 -6.98 -16.58 12.36
N VAL A 179 -6.77 -15.26 12.44
CA VAL A 179 -6.81 -14.36 11.29
C VAL A 179 -5.80 -14.77 10.23
N ARG A 180 -4.58 -15.18 10.62
CA ARG A 180 -3.56 -15.67 9.67
C ARG A 180 -4.04 -16.92 8.92
N GLU A 181 -4.66 -17.86 9.63
CA GLU A 181 -5.19 -19.09 9.03
C GLU A 181 -6.31 -18.77 8.03
N ARG A 182 -7.20 -17.82 8.37
CA ARG A 182 -8.23 -17.30 7.45
C ARG A 182 -7.64 -16.62 6.21
N ILE A 183 -6.62 -15.77 6.38
CA ILE A 183 -5.90 -15.13 5.26
C ILE A 183 -5.28 -16.20 4.35
N HIS A 184 -4.58 -17.18 4.92
CA HIS A 184 -3.93 -18.22 4.13
C HIS A 184 -4.95 -19.07 3.36
N GLY A 185 -6.07 -19.45 3.98
CA GLY A 185 -7.15 -20.18 3.31
C GLY A 185 -7.78 -19.36 2.18
N PHE A 186 -8.06 -18.09 2.44
CA PHE A 186 -8.58 -17.17 1.43
C PHE A 186 -7.65 -17.03 0.22
N LEU A 187 -6.35 -16.80 0.46
CA LEU A 187 -5.37 -16.65 -0.62
C LEU A 187 -5.09 -17.98 -1.35
N GLU A 188 -5.15 -19.11 -0.65
CA GLU A 188 -5.06 -20.44 -1.27
C GLU A 188 -6.17 -20.63 -2.32
N ASP A 189 -7.42 -20.28 -1.99
CA ASP A 189 -8.55 -20.43 -2.92
C ASP A 189 -8.39 -19.58 -4.19
N VAL A 190 -7.78 -18.39 -4.03
CA VAL A 190 -7.44 -17.47 -5.13
C VAL A 190 -6.33 -18.05 -6.00
N ASP A 191 -5.24 -18.52 -5.40
CA ASP A 191 -4.11 -19.09 -6.13
C ASP A 191 -4.50 -20.39 -6.86
N LEU A 192 -5.36 -21.21 -6.23
CA LEU A 192 -5.91 -22.40 -6.87
C LEU A 192 -6.83 -22.04 -8.03
N ASN A 193 -7.57 -20.92 -7.97
CA ASN A 193 -8.32 -20.45 -9.14
C ASN A 193 -7.39 -20.07 -10.30
N LEU A 194 -6.28 -19.37 -10.04
CA LEU A 194 -5.26 -19.11 -11.08
C LEU A 194 -4.73 -20.43 -11.69
N SER A 195 -4.37 -21.39 -10.84
CA SER A 195 -3.91 -22.70 -11.28
C SER A 195 -4.95 -23.42 -12.15
N ASP A 196 -6.22 -23.42 -11.73
CA ASP A 196 -7.32 -24.03 -12.49
C ASP A 196 -7.50 -23.37 -13.86
N LEU A 197 -7.38 -22.04 -13.94
CA LEU A 197 -7.46 -21.28 -15.20
C LEU A 197 -6.32 -21.63 -16.15
N ILE A 198 -5.07 -21.68 -15.65
CA ILE A 198 -3.90 -22.05 -16.45
C ILE A 198 -4.02 -23.51 -16.90
N LYS A 199 -4.44 -24.42 -16.02
CA LYS A 199 -4.61 -25.84 -16.33
C LYS A 199 -5.67 -26.06 -17.41
N LYS A 200 -6.77 -25.31 -17.37
CA LYS A 200 -7.87 -25.41 -18.33
C LYS A 200 -7.46 -25.01 -19.74
N ASP A 201 -6.60 -24.00 -19.89
CA ASP A 201 -6.11 -23.53 -21.19
C ASP A 201 -4.65 -23.07 -21.12
N GLN A 202 -3.71 -24.02 -21.11
CA GLN A 202 -2.28 -23.72 -21.07
C GLN A 202 -1.80 -22.98 -22.32
N LYS A 203 -2.36 -23.31 -23.50
CA LYS A 203 -2.00 -22.66 -24.76
C LYS A 203 -2.45 -21.21 -24.77
N GLY A 204 -3.67 -20.95 -24.28
CA GLY A 204 -4.17 -19.59 -24.06
C GLY A 204 -3.33 -18.82 -23.06
N PHE A 205 -2.92 -19.45 -21.95
CA PHE A 205 -2.00 -18.84 -20.99
C PHE A 205 -0.68 -18.40 -21.64
N PHE A 206 -0.01 -19.29 -22.39
CA PHE A 206 1.27 -18.99 -23.06
C PHE A 206 1.20 -17.89 -24.12
N THR A 207 0.01 -17.58 -24.61
CA THR A 207 -0.22 -16.50 -25.60
C THR A 207 -0.99 -15.32 -25.01
N HIS A 208 -1.24 -15.32 -23.69
CA HIS A 208 -2.11 -14.36 -23.05
C HIS A 208 -1.51 -12.94 -23.12
N PRO A 209 -2.30 -11.90 -23.46
CA PRO A 209 -1.79 -10.52 -23.61
C PRO A 209 -1.30 -9.91 -22.29
N ARG A 210 -1.71 -10.47 -21.15
CA ARG A 210 -1.20 -10.10 -19.81
C ARG A 210 -0.01 -10.96 -19.37
N LEU A 211 0.75 -11.61 -20.24
CA LEU A 211 2.06 -12.19 -19.88
C LEU A 211 3.16 -11.13 -19.87
N SER A 212 4.13 -11.26 -18.97
CA SER A 212 5.23 -10.29 -18.83
C SER A 212 6.14 -10.22 -20.07
N THR A 213 6.13 -11.25 -20.93
CA THR A 213 6.71 -11.21 -22.28
C THR A 213 6.16 -10.07 -23.14
N ASN A 214 4.99 -9.52 -22.82
CA ASN A 214 4.40 -8.39 -23.52
C ASN A 214 4.65 -7.04 -22.85
N VAL A 215 5.27 -6.96 -21.66
CA VAL A 215 5.50 -5.67 -20.95
C VAL A 215 6.25 -4.67 -21.83
N LEU A 216 7.40 -5.07 -22.38
CA LEU A 216 8.20 -4.18 -23.22
C LEU A 216 7.55 -3.96 -24.60
N ARG A 217 6.80 -4.93 -25.12
CA ARG A 217 6.06 -4.75 -26.37
C ARG A 217 4.93 -3.72 -26.20
N ASP A 218 4.18 -3.81 -25.11
CA ASP A 218 3.06 -2.91 -24.81
C ASP A 218 3.56 -1.52 -24.43
N LEU A 219 4.51 -1.44 -23.49
CA LEU A 219 4.94 -0.19 -22.90
C LEU A 219 6.09 0.50 -23.65
N VAL A 220 6.78 -0.17 -24.56
CA VAL A 220 7.84 0.47 -25.38
C VAL A 220 7.44 0.50 -26.84
N LEU A 221 7.32 -0.67 -27.47
CA LEU A 221 7.20 -0.79 -28.92
C LEU A 221 5.88 -0.24 -29.45
N ARG A 222 4.74 -0.69 -28.88
CA ARG A 222 3.39 -0.26 -29.29
C ARG A 222 3.11 1.20 -28.94
N ALA A 223 3.73 1.70 -27.88
CA ALA A 223 3.62 3.10 -27.46
C ALA A 223 4.65 4.02 -28.15
N SER A 224 5.47 3.48 -29.07
CA SER A 224 6.49 4.22 -29.83
C SER A 224 7.47 5.01 -28.94
N ARG A 225 7.85 4.44 -27.79
CA ARG A 225 8.81 5.03 -26.84
C ARG A 225 10.25 4.67 -27.23
N GLU A 226 10.67 5.11 -28.40
CA GLU A 226 12.01 4.85 -28.93
C GLU A 226 13.02 5.92 -28.51
N PRO A 227 14.26 5.53 -28.13
CA PRO A 227 15.32 6.48 -27.86
C PRO A 227 15.66 7.37 -29.06
N SER A 228 16.09 8.59 -28.78
CA SER A 228 16.62 9.54 -29.75
C SER A 228 17.99 10.06 -29.30
N ASP A 229 18.52 11.06 -30.01
CA ASP A 229 19.74 11.75 -29.58
C ASP A 229 19.55 12.50 -28.25
N LYS A 230 18.32 12.87 -27.92
CA LYS A 230 17.97 13.63 -26.70
C LYS A 230 17.30 12.80 -25.62
N THR A 231 16.80 11.60 -25.95
CA THR A 231 16.00 10.77 -25.05
C THR A 231 16.57 9.36 -24.98
N ARG A 232 16.64 8.81 -23.77
CA ARG A 232 17.06 7.43 -23.52
C ARG A 232 15.86 6.59 -23.09
N LEU A 233 15.98 5.28 -23.28
CA LEU A 233 15.07 4.30 -22.71
C LEU A 233 15.76 3.63 -21.52
N TRP A 234 15.10 3.70 -20.36
CA TRP A 234 15.48 2.99 -19.15
C TRP A 234 14.45 1.92 -18.85
N ILE A 235 14.91 0.70 -18.61
CA ILE A 235 14.09 -0.42 -18.17
C ILE A 235 14.64 -0.87 -16.82
N LEU A 236 13.85 -0.67 -15.78
CA LEU A 236 14.17 -1.04 -14.40
C LEU A 236 13.49 -2.38 -14.12
N ILE A 237 14.27 -3.42 -13.87
CA ILE A 237 13.77 -4.74 -13.48
C ILE A 237 14.12 -4.95 -12.01
N PHE A 238 13.10 -5.03 -11.17
CA PHE A 238 13.25 -5.24 -9.73
C PHE A 238 13.04 -6.72 -9.42
N ASP A 239 14.15 -7.41 -9.14
CA ASP A 239 14.19 -8.86 -8.97
C ASP A 239 13.63 -9.30 -7.61
N GLY A 240 12.63 -10.18 -7.67
CA GLY A 240 11.89 -10.67 -6.51
C GLY A 240 10.84 -9.69 -5.96
N MET A 241 10.35 -8.71 -6.75
CA MET A 241 9.37 -7.74 -6.25
C MET A 241 7.93 -8.25 -6.33
N ARG A 242 7.28 -8.42 -5.17
CA ARG A 242 5.82 -8.66 -5.04
C ARG A 242 4.99 -7.40 -5.31
N LEU A 243 3.71 -7.58 -5.62
CA LEU A 243 2.77 -6.47 -5.86
C LEU A 243 2.53 -5.59 -4.60
N ASP A 244 2.48 -6.18 -3.41
CA ASP A 244 2.40 -5.41 -2.16
C ASP A 244 3.66 -4.58 -1.92
N THR A 245 4.85 -5.13 -2.17
CA THR A 245 6.12 -4.37 -2.13
C THR A 245 6.11 -3.20 -3.12
N TRP A 246 5.61 -3.41 -4.35
CA TRP A 246 5.44 -2.34 -5.33
C TRP A 246 4.54 -1.22 -4.78
N GLU A 247 3.31 -1.55 -4.36
CA GLU A 247 2.31 -0.56 -3.95
C GLU A 247 2.63 0.13 -2.63
N GLU A 248 3.15 -0.62 -1.66
CA GLU A 248 3.30 -0.14 -0.29
C GLU A 248 4.64 0.51 0.00
N VAL A 249 5.67 0.17 -0.79
CA VAL A 249 7.06 0.61 -0.54
C VAL A 249 7.62 1.31 -1.77
N VAL A 250 7.81 0.59 -2.87
CA VAL A 250 8.58 1.09 -4.03
C VAL A 250 7.92 2.31 -4.66
N LYS A 251 6.62 2.23 -4.97
CA LYS A 251 5.86 3.32 -5.60
C LYS A 251 5.86 4.58 -4.75
N LYS A 252 5.73 4.44 -3.42
CA LYS A 252 5.80 5.57 -2.48
C LYS A 252 7.21 6.15 -2.41
N ALA A 253 8.25 5.31 -2.37
CA ALA A 253 9.64 5.76 -2.34
C ALA A 253 10.04 6.49 -3.63
N LEU A 254 9.54 6.05 -4.79
CA LEU A 254 9.81 6.68 -6.08
C LEU A 254 9.06 7.99 -6.28
N SER A 255 7.92 8.21 -5.60
CA SER A 255 7.03 9.35 -5.84
C SER A 255 7.67 10.75 -5.72
N SER A 256 8.80 10.86 -5.01
CA SER A 256 9.56 12.12 -4.91
C SER A 256 10.44 12.42 -6.14
N LEU A 257 10.75 11.41 -6.95
CA LEU A 257 11.65 11.47 -8.10
C LEU A 257 10.93 11.19 -9.43
N LEU A 258 9.97 10.26 -9.41
CA LEU A 258 9.29 9.73 -10.58
C LEU A 258 7.78 9.66 -10.32
N GLU A 259 7.00 10.10 -11.30
CA GLU A 259 5.54 9.95 -11.29
C GLU A 259 5.11 8.76 -12.15
N VAL A 260 4.08 8.05 -11.70
CA VAL A 260 3.46 6.96 -12.46
C VAL A 260 2.48 7.56 -13.47
N SER A 261 2.75 7.34 -14.76
CA SER A 261 1.89 7.79 -15.86
C SER A 261 1.00 6.69 -16.43
N GLU A 262 1.44 5.43 -16.35
CA GLU A 262 0.70 4.26 -16.81
C GLU A 262 1.08 3.08 -15.90
N GLU A 263 0.11 2.25 -15.52
CA GLU A 263 0.32 1.03 -14.73
C GLU A 263 -0.60 -0.08 -15.25
N LYS A 264 -0.03 -1.26 -15.49
CA LYS A 264 -0.77 -2.44 -15.94
C LYS A 264 -0.17 -3.69 -15.33
N LEU A 265 -1.00 -4.61 -14.84
CA LEU A 265 -0.53 -5.88 -14.28
C LEU A 265 -0.36 -6.96 -15.34
N TYR A 266 0.65 -7.80 -15.15
CA TYR A 266 0.98 -8.95 -15.97
C TYR A 266 1.26 -10.17 -15.08
N LEU A 267 1.29 -11.36 -15.68
CA LEU A 267 1.79 -12.60 -15.09
C LEU A 267 3.16 -12.92 -15.68
N CYS A 268 4.13 -13.23 -14.82
CA CYS A 268 5.38 -13.81 -15.30
C CYS A 268 5.16 -15.23 -15.88
N PRO A 269 6.02 -15.70 -16.78
CA PRO A 269 6.01 -17.08 -17.23
C PRO A 269 6.23 -18.09 -16.09
N LEU A 270 5.83 -19.33 -16.36
CA LEU A 270 6.06 -20.47 -15.46
C LEU A 270 7.18 -21.34 -15.98
N PRO A 271 8.07 -21.89 -15.12
CA PRO A 271 8.10 -21.65 -13.67
C PRO A 271 8.49 -20.20 -13.35
N SER A 272 7.91 -19.64 -12.28
CA SER A 272 8.05 -18.23 -11.87
C SER A 272 9.39 -17.95 -11.18
N TYR A 273 10.48 -18.21 -11.89
CA TYR A 273 11.84 -18.02 -11.38
C TYR A 273 12.72 -17.31 -12.39
N THR A 274 13.81 -16.75 -11.88
CA THR A 274 14.69 -15.79 -12.52
C THR A 274 15.08 -16.16 -13.95
N ASP A 275 15.66 -17.35 -14.17
CA ASP A 275 16.18 -17.73 -15.49
C ASP A 275 15.11 -17.79 -16.57
N ILE A 276 13.86 -18.07 -16.21
CA ILE A 276 12.74 -18.15 -17.14
C ILE A 276 12.01 -16.81 -17.23
N ALA A 277 11.62 -16.25 -16.09
CA ALA A 277 10.76 -15.07 -16.03
C ALA A 277 11.47 -13.83 -16.59
N ARG A 278 12.71 -13.57 -16.14
CA ARG A 278 13.51 -12.42 -16.60
C ARG A 278 13.93 -12.57 -18.05
N THR A 279 14.44 -13.73 -18.43
CA THR A 279 14.91 -13.97 -19.80
C THR A 279 13.74 -13.88 -20.79
N SER A 280 12.57 -14.39 -20.43
CA SER A 280 11.36 -14.25 -21.26
C SER A 280 10.87 -12.81 -21.37
N LEU A 281 10.92 -12.05 -20.28
CA LEU A 281 10.62 -10.62 -20.28
C LEU A 281 11.53 -9.86 -21.26
N LEU A 282 12.84 -10.13 -21.22
CA LEU A 282 13.84 -9.48 -22.10
C LEU A 282 13.76 -9.96 -23.55
N ALA A 283 13.40 -11.23 -23.78
CA ALA A 283 13.19 -11.77 -25.12
C ALA A 283 11.86 -11.30 -25.75
N GLY A 284 10.89 -10.91 -24.92
CA GLY A 284 9.50 -10.75 -25.32
C GLY A 284 8.86 -12.03 -25.87
N ARG A 285 9.38 -13.19 -25.44
CA ARG A 285 9.12 -14.54 -25.96
C ARG A 285 9.31 -15.60 -24.87
N LEU A 286 8.68 -16.76 -25.03
CA LEU A 286 8.86 -17.91 -24.12
C LEU A 286 10.13 -18.71 -24.47
N PRO A 287 10.61 -19.60 -23.57
CA PRO A 287 11.86 -20.35 -23.74
C PRO A 287 12.05 -21.03 -25.10
N SER A 288 11.00 -21.65 -25.62
CA SER A 288 11.04 -22.35 -26.92
C SER A 288 11.32 -21.43 -28.12
N GLU A 289 11.25 -20.11 -27.95
CA GLU A 289 11.44 -19.10 -29.00
C GLU A 289 12.66 -18.20 -28.72
N TRP A 290 13.49 -18.54 -27.72
CA TRP A 290 14.70 -17.76 -27.45
C TRP A 290 15.78 -18.09 -28.45
N GLU A 291 16.10 -17.14 -29.30
CA GLU A 291 16.99 -17.33 -30.44
C GLU A 291 18.02 -16.20 -30.54
N ASP A 292 19.19 -16.50 -31.07
CA ASP A 292 20.20 -15.53 -31.45
C ASP A 292 19.93 -14.94 -32.85
N TYR A 293 20.87 -14.15 -33.36
CA TYR A 293 20.77 -13.57 -34.71
C TYR A 293 20.85 -14.60 -35.85
N GLN A 294 21.23 -15.84 -35.58
CA GLN A 294 21.31 -16.95 -36.54
C GLN A 294 20.13 -17.93 -36.40
N GLY A 295 19.18 -17.68 -35.48
CA GLY A 295 18.08 -18.60 -35.19
C GLY A 295 18.48 -19.80 -34.33
N LYS A 296 19.62 -19.74 -33.63
CA LYS A 296 20.03 -20.78 -32.67
C LYS A 296 19.57 -20.41 -31.27
N TYR A 297 19.28 -21.40 -30.44
CA TYR A 297 18.88 -21.16 -29.06
C TYR A 297 19.93 -20.32 -28.29
N THR A 298 19.47 -19.33 -27.52
CA THR A 298 20.32 -18.56 -26.61
C THR A 298 19.52 -18.07 -25.41
N SER A 299 20.15 -17.99 -24.25
CA SER A 299 19.61 -17.31 -23.06
C SER A 299 20.32 -15.98 -22.77
N ASP A 300 21.16 -15.50 -23.69
CA ASP A 300 21.92 -14.25 -23.51
C ASP A 300 20.98 -13.04 -23.53
N HIS A 301 20.88 -12.37 -22.39
CA HIS A 301 20.02 -11.20 -22.18
C HIS A 301 20.30 -10.06 -23.18
N ASN A 302 21.57 -9.81 -23.51
CA ASN A 302 21.93 -8.73 -24.43
C ASN A 302 21.45 -9.05 -25.85
N ILE A 303 21.62 -10.31 -26.29
CA ILE A 303 21.17 -10.74 -27.62
C ILE A 303 19.64 -10.67 -27.70
N LEU A 304 18.94 -11.23 -26.71
CA LEU A 304 17.48 -11.32 -26.69
C LEU A 304 16.82 -9.94 -26.63
N ALA A 305 17.27 -9.06 -25.72
CA ALA A 305 16.76 -7.70 -25.65
C ALA A 305 17.08 -6.89 -26.90
N SER A 306 18.28 -7.04 -27.47
CA SER A 306 18.62 -6.36 -28.73
C SER A 306 17.69 -6.78 -29.87
N ARG A 307 17.39 -8.09 -29.99
CA ARG A 307 16.44 -8.60 -30.99
C ARG A 307 15.03 -8.08 -30.74
N LEU A 308 14.58 -8.01 -29.48
CA LEU A 308 13.26 -7.45 -29.13
C LEU A 308 13.13 -5.99 -29.59
N PHE A 309 14.18 -5.18 -29.43
CA PHE A 309 14.21 -3.79 -29.91
C PHE A 309 14.58 -3.65 -31.39
N GLY A 310 14.69 -4.74 -32.14
CA GLY A 310 15.03 -4.71 -33.57
C GLY A 310 16.46 -4.25 -33.87
N LEU A 311 17.37 -4.25 -32.89
CA LEU A 311 18.76 -3.85 -33.05
C LEU A 311 19.56 -5.00 -33.67
N GLY A 312 20.36 -4.71 -34.70
CA GLY A 312 21.32 -5.69 -35.25
C GLY A 312 22.46 -5.99 -34.27
N ARG A 313 23.26 -7.04 -34.51
CA ARG A 313 24.33 -7.50 -33.59
C ARG A 313 25.29 -6.40 -33.13
N GLU A 314 25.86 -5.65 -34.07
CA GLU A 314 26.81 -4.57 -33.75
C GLU A 314 26.12 -3.33 -33.21
N GLU A 315 24.86 -3.10 -33.59
CA GLU A 315 24.06 -2.03 -33.03
C GLU A 315 23.72 -2.30 -31.57
N GLY A 316 23.26 -3.51 -31.24
CA GLY A 316 22.97 -3.94 -29.87
C GLY A 316 24.16 -3.71 -28.94
N LYS A 317 25.36 -4.17 -29.32
CA LYS A 317 26.60 -3.93 -28.55
C LYS A 317 26.90 -2.44 -28.28
N ARG A 318 26.51 -1.56 -29.20
CA ARG A 318 26.76 -0.12 -29.12
C ARG A 318 25.64 0.64 -28.42
N LYS A 319 24.39 0.22 -28.61
CA LYS A 319 23.19 0.99 -28.25
C LYS A 319 22.48 0.46 -27.01
N LEU A 320 22.66 -0.82 -26.68
CA LEU A 320 22.08 -1.47 -25.51
C LEU A 320 23.15 -1.68 -24.45
N ARG A 321 22.81 -1.39 -23.20
CA ARG A 321 23.58 -1.78 -22.03
C ARG A 321 22.65 -2.44 -21.01
N ILE A 322 23.01 -3.62 -20.54
CA ILE A 322 22.34 -4.29 -19.43
C ILE A 322 23.31 -4.32 -18.25
N VAL A 323 22.85 -3.91 -17.07
CA VAL A 323 23.59 -4.01 -15.82
C VAL A 323 22.78 -4.82 -14.83
N VAL A 324 23.41 -5.84 -14.26
CA VAL A 324 22.83 -6.69 -13.22
C VAL A 324 23.51 -6.33 -11.90
N GLY A 325 22.74 -5.83 -10.94
CA GLY A 325 23.22 -5.24 -9.70
C GLY A 325 23.83 -6.22 -8.69
N SER A 326 24.29 -7.39 -9.12
CA SER A 326 24.94 -8.41 -8.29
C SER A 326 26.47 -8.31 -8.26
N GLU A 327 27.09 -7.30 -8.87
CA GLU A 327 28.56 -7.24 -8.98
C GLU A 327 29.30 -6.01 -8.44
N THR A 328 28.66 -4.99 -7.85
CA THR A 328 29.46 -3.85 -7.33
C THR A 328 28.97 -3.21 -6.06
N ASP A 329 29.94 -2.94 -5.19
CA ASP A 329 30.00 -1.71 -4.41
C ASP A 329 29.48 -0.55 -5.27
N TYR A 330 28.23 -0.13 -5.02
CA TYR A 330 27.58 1.02 -5.66
C TYR A 330 28.40 2.34 -5.53
N GLY A 331 29.50 2.33 -4.77
CA GLY A 331 30.47 3.42 -4.66
C GLY A 331 31.50 3.50 -5.80
N GLN A 332 31.82 2.42 -6.52
CA GLN A 332 32.82 2.44 -7.61
C GLN A 332 32.19 2.57 -9.02
N GLU A 333 31.02 1.99 -9.27
CA GLU A 333 30.36 2.05 -10.60
C GLU A 333 29.66 3.37 -10.95
N ARG A 334 29.53 4.29 -9.99
CA ARG A 334 28.99 5.63 -10.26
C ARG A 334 29.86 6.46 -11.20
N LEU A 335 31.16 6.15 -11.29
CA LEU A 335 32.12 6.98 -12.03
C LEU A 335 32.33 6.56 -13.50
N ASP A 336 31.95 5.33 -13.90
CA ASP A 336 32.25 4.76 -15.23
C ASP A 336 31.02 4.22 -16.01
N PHE A 337 29.81 4.58 -15.61
CA PHE A 337 28.62 4.18 -16.37
C PHE A 337 28.44 5.04 -17.63
N ASP A 338 28.97 4.53 -18.74
CA ASP A 338 28.64 4.98 -20.07
C ASP A 338 27.17 4.67 -20.43
N VAL A 339 26.33 5.71 -20.40
CA VAL A 339 24.89 5.67 -20.70
C VAL A 339 24.69 5.45 -22.21
N ARG A 340 23.92 4.42 -22.56
CA ARG A 340 23.57 4.10 -23.95
C ARG A 340 22.16 4.57 -24.30
N SER A 341 21.73 4.31 -25.53
CA SER A 341 20.36 4.65 -25.97
C SER A 341 19.30 3.81 -25.26
N HIS A 342 19.58 2.52 -25.04
CA HIS A 342 18.74 1.56 -24.34
C HIS A 342 19.53 1.08 -23.12
N ASN A 343 19.01 1.30 -21.93
CA ASN A 343 19.65 0.93 -20.67
C ASN A 343 18.69 0.06 -19.88
N ILE A 344 19.13 -1.14 -19.51
CA ILE A 344 18.38 -2.06 -18.66
C ILE A 344 19.13 -2.22 -17.36
N LEU A 345 18.51 -1.85 -16.25
CA LEU A 345 19.06 -1.97 -14.91
C LEU A 345 18.27 -3.01 -14.14
N ILE A 346 18.95 -4.08 -13.74
CA ILE A 346 18.36 -5.17 -12.97
C ILE A 346 18.82 -5.04 -11.53
N TYR A 347 17.92 -4.62 -10.65
CA TYR A 347 18.20 -4.46 -9.24
C TYR A 347 17.68 -5.67 -8.47
N ASN A 348 18.56 -6.33 -7.74
CA ASN A 348 18.12 -7.31 -6.75
C ASN A 348 17.45 -6.60 -5.57
N LEU A 349 16.12 -6.69 -5.50
CA LEU A 349 15.39 -6.26 -4.32
C LEU A 349 15.41 -7.32 -3.22
N SER A 350 15.07 -8.58 -3.53
CA SER A 350 15.03 -9.64 -2.52
C SER A 350 15.68 -10.97 -2.89
N ASP A 351 15.72 -11.34 -4.18
CA ASP A 351 15.96 -12.73 -4.62
C ASP A 351 17.22 -13.38 -4.02
N ASP A 352 18.41 -12.80 -4.18
CA ASP A 352 19.67 -13.42 -3.70
C ASP A 352 19.70 -13.74 -2.19
N TRP A 353 18.91 -13.04 -1.37
CA TRP A 353 18.97 -13.17 0.09
C TRP A 353 17.69 -13.72 0.72
N ILE A 354 16.59 -13.80 -0.03
CA ILE A 354 15.29 -14.18 0.53
C ILE A 354 15.26 -15.62 1.05
N HIS A 355 16.03 -16.52 0.43
CA HIS A 355 16.09 -17.92 0.82
C HIS A 355 16.71 -18.17 2.21
N ASN A 356 17.48 -17.20 2.70
CA ASN A 356 18.07 -17.23 4.04
C ASN A 356 17.35 -16.29 5.01
N PHE A 357 16.38 -15.51 4.54
CA PHE A 357 15.66 -14.54 5.36
C PHE A 357 14.73 -15.23 6.37
N ARG A 358 14.71 -14.72 7.59
CA ARG A 358 13.95 -15.29 8.71
C ARG A 358 12.87 -14.36 9.26
N GLY A 359 12.98 -13.05 9.04
CA GLY A 359 11.97 -12.06 9.39
C GLY A 359 10.66 -12.29 8.63
N ASP A 360 9.61 -11.59 9.02
CA ASP A 360 8.33 -11.63 8.28
C ASP A 360 8.32 -10.65 7.09
N ILE A 361 7.21 -10.61 6.36
CA ILE A 361 7.10 -9.81 5.14
C ILE A 361 7.17 -8.29 5.42
N LYS A 362 6.87 -7.85 6.66
CA LYS A 362 7.03 -6.46 7.07
C LYS A 362 8.50 -6.13 7.28
N ASP A 363 9.24 -7.00 7.97
CA ASP A 363 10.70 -6.85 8.13
C ASP A 363 11.41 -6.84 6.75
N LEU A 364 10.98 -7.70 5.84
CA LEU A 364 11.49 -7.77 4.47
C LEU A 364 11.27 -6.45 3.71
N ASN A 365 10.05 -5.89 3.81
CA ASN A 365 9.70 -4.63 3.16
C ASN A 365 10.46 -3.43 3.75
N ASP A 366 10.76 -3.43 5.06
CA ASP A 366 11.61 -2.41 5.68
C ASP A 366 13.06 -2.47 5.12
N ASP A 367 13.62 -3.68 4.96
CA ASP A 367 14.95 -3.86 4.38
C ASP A 367 15.00 -3.40 2.92
N ILE A 368 13.94 -3.67 2.14
CA ILE A 368 13.79 -3.17 0.77
C ILE A 368 13.71 -1.64 0.74
N ASP A 369 12.88 -1.01 1.59
CA ASP A 369 12.79 0.47 1.66
C ASP A 369 14.16 1.09 1.98
N GLY A 370 14.90 0.49 2.92
CA GLY A 370 16.26 0.90 3.26
C GLY A 370 17.21 0.84 2.07
N ARG A 371 17.19 -0.25 1.29
CA ARG A 371 18.02 -0.40 0.08
C ARG A 371 17.60 0.56 -1.03
N LEU A 372 16.30 0.73 -1.26
CA LEU A 372 15.77 1.68 -2.25
C LEU A 372 16.30 3.08 -1.97
N ARG A 373 16.13 3.58 -0.74
CA ARG A 373 16.49 4.96 -0.38
C ARG A 373 18.00 5.21 -0.37
N ARG A 374 18.80 4.23 0.07
CA ARG A 374 20.25 4.41 0.20
C ARG A 374 20.99 4.22 -1.11
N THR A 375 20.49 3.32 -1.96
CA THR A 375 21.26 2.80 -3.08
C THR A 375 20.58 3.08 -4.42
N ILE A 376 19.33 2.64 -4.59
CA ILE A 376 18.67 2.65 -5.90
C ILE A 376 18.19 4.07 -6.26
N LEU A 377 17.47 4.76 -5.37
CA LEU A 377 16.95 6.10 -5.66
C LEU A 377 18.05 7.11 -6.02
N PRO A 378 19.18 7.21 -5.28
CA PRO A 378 20.21 8.17 -5.66
C PRO A 378 20.94 7.77 -6.95
N ASP A 379 21.00 6.47 -7.27
CA ASP A 379 21.51 5.98 -8.55
C ASP A 379 20.60 6.41 -9.71
N LEU A 380 19.28 6.17 -9.59
CA LEU A 380 18.29 6.59 -10.59
C LEU A 380 18.27 8.12 -10.77
N GLU A 381 18.35 8.89 -9.67
CA GLU A 381 18.36 10.36 -9.70
C GLU A 381 19.54 10.90 -10.51
N SER A 382 20.70 10.24 -10.41
CA SER A 382 21.92 10.62 -11.14
C SER A 382 21.90 10.26 -12.63
N ARG A 383 21.11 9.26 -13.03
CA ARG A 383 21.14 8.65 -14.36
C ARG A 383 20.04 9.13 -15.29
N ILE A 384 18.82 9.24 -14.76
CA ILE A 384 17.61 9.45 -15.56
C ILE A 384 17.46 10.94 -15.84
N ALA A 385 17.35 11.32 -17.11
CA ALA A 385 17.06 12.69 -17.54
C ALA A 385 15.55 12.99 -17.57
N GLU A 386 15.18 14.26 -17.76
CA GLU A 386 13.79 14.74 -17.82
C GLU A 386 12.96 14.04 -18.92
N ASP A 387 13.52 14.01 -20.13
CA ASP A 387 12.83 13.52 -21.33
C ASP A 387 13.01 12.01 -21.57
N ASP A 388 13.64 11.30 -20.63
CA ASP A 388 13.88 9.88 -20.75
C ASP A 388 12.59 9.06 -20.54
N PHE A 389 12.46 7.99 -21.31
CA PHE A 389 11.41 6.99 -21.08
C PHE A 389 11.85 6.01 -20.01
N VAL A 390 11.08 5.89 -18.93
CA VAL A 390 11.41 4.98 -17.82
C VAL A 390 10.31 3.95 -17.67
N ILE A 391 10.65 2.69 -17.90
CA ILE A 391 9.77 1.54 -17.68
C ILE A 391 10.24 0.82 -16.43
N LEU A 392 9.33 0.46 -15.52
CA LEU A 392 9.63 -0.35 -14.36
C LEU A 392 8.77 -1.62 -14.36
N THR A 393 9.40 -2.75 -14.05
CA THR A 393 8.72 -4.04 -13.86
C THR A 393 9.43 -4.91 -12.83
N SER A 394 8.78 -5.99 -12.45
CA SER A 394 9.41 -7.14 -11.77
C SER A 394 9.60 -8.30 -12.76
N ASP A 395 10.56 -9.19 -12.50
CA ASP A 395 10.60 -10.49 -13.18
C ASP A 395 9.62 -11.48 -12.54
N HIS A 396 9.66 -11.63 -11.21
CA HIS A 396 8.72 -12.40 -10.40
C HIS A 396 8.65 -11.87 -8.96
N GLY A 397 7.68 -12.36 -8.20
CA GLY A 397 7.61 -12.23 -6.74
C GLY A 397 8.05 -13.51 -6.04
N PHE A 398 7.49 -13.76 -4.86
CA PHE A 398 7.80 -14.90 -4.00
C PHE A 398 6.67 -15.18 -3.01
N ILE A 399 6.66 -16.36 -2.41
CA ILE A 399 5.67 -16.80 -1.41
C ILE A 399 6.32 -17.29 -0.12
N GLU A 400 5.61 -17.17 1.01
CA GLU A 400 6.00 -17.79 2.28
C GLU A 400 5.70 -19.30 2.28
N LEU A 401 6.71 -20.13 2.53
CA LEU A 401 6.58 -21.57 2.69
C LEU A 401 6.16 -21.90 4.12
N LEU A 402 5.09 -22.69 4.26
CA LEU A 402 4.61 -23.15 5.55
C LEU A 402 4.96 -24.63 5.73
N LYS A 403 5.55 -25.00 6.88
CA LYS A 403 5.98 -26.39 7.12
C LYS A 403 4.86 -27.42 6.96
N ASN A 404 3.63 -27.06 7.30
CA ASN A 404 2.46 -27.93 7.16
C ASN A 404 1.93 -28.06 5.72
N LYS A 405 2.50 -27.32 4.77
CA LYS A 405 2.18 -27.38 3.32
C LYS A 405 3.26 -28.08 2.51
N GLU A 406 4.25 -28.69 3.18
CA GLU A 406 5.31 -29.47 2.55
C GLU A 406 4.75 -30.75 1.90
N VAL A 407 5.09 -30.95 0.64
CA VAL A 407 4.87 -32.18 -0.12
C VAL A 407 6.20 -32.90 -0.24
N LYS A 408 6.34 -34.04 0.41
CA LYS A 408 7.57 -34.84 0.37
C LYS A 408 7.64 -35.66 -0.91
N ILE A 409 8.72 -35.49 -1.66
CA ILE A 409 8.95 -36.22 -2.90
C ILE A 409 9.97 -37.33 -2.66
N PRO A 410 9.65 -38.61 -2.91
CA PRO A 410 10.64 -39.66 -2.84
C PRO A 410 11.64 -39.48 -3.98
N VAL A 411 12.93 -39.40 -3.65
CA VAL A 411 14.01 -39.51 -4.64
C VAL A 411 13.91 -40.89 -5.28
N SER A 412 13.96 -40.95 -6.60
CA SER A 412 13.86 -42.19 -7.37
C SER A 412 14.87 -42.16 -8.52
N GLU A 413 14.98 -43.24 -9.29
CA GLU A 413 15.82 -43.26 -10.49
C GLU A 413 15.42 -42.17 -11.51
N ASN A 414 14.16 -41.71 -11.47
CA ASN A 414 13.58 -40.72 -12.39
C ASN A 414 13.46 -39.30 -11.81
N LEU A 415 13.97 -39.06 -10.60
CA LEU A 415 14.02 -37.72 -10.01
C LEU A 415 15.17 -37.63 -9.03
N LYS A 416 16.20 -36.86 -9.40
CA LYS A 416 17.38 -36.61 -8.58
C LYS A 416 17.11 -35.53 -7.54
N GLU A 417 17.94 -35.50 -6.51
CA GLU A 417 17.80 -34.55 -5.39
C GLU A 417 17.94 -33.08 -5.83
N ASP A 418 18.76 -32.79 -6.83
CA ASP A 418 19.00 -31.45 -7.40
C ASP A 418 17.90 -30.98 -8.38
N GLU A 419 17.02 -31.88 -8.80
CA GLU A 419 15.86 -31.60 -9.65
C GLU A 419 14.63 -31.17 -8.82
N ILE A 420 14.69 -31.31 -7.49
CA ILE A 420 13.67 -30.85 -6.55
C ILE A 420 13.97 -29.41 -6.13
N VAL A 421 13.23 -28.45 -6.66
CA VAL A 421 13.23 -27.06 -6.19
C VAL A 421 11.98 -26.80 -5.36
N TYR A 422 12.06 -25.92 -4.36
CA TYR A 422 10.96 -25.75 -3.38
C TYR A 422 9.60 -25.49 -4.03
N ARG A 423 9.56 -24.87 -5.21
CA ARG A 423 8.32 -24.57 -5.92
C ARG A 423 8.18 -25.21 -7.29
N TYR A 424 9.16 -25.98 -7.75
CA TYR A 424 9.06 -26.72 -9.02
C TYR A 424 9.96 -27.95 -9.06
N LEU A 425 9.57 -28.94 -9.86
CA LEU A 425 10.35 -30.13 -10.18
C LEU A 425 10.80 -30.05 -11.65
N LYS A 426 12.06 -30.38 -11.91
CA LYS A 426 12.62 -30.49 -13.26
C LYS A 426 12.38 -31.90 -13.84
N GLY A 427 12.30 -32.01 -15.16
CA GLY A 427 12.49 -33.28 -15.88
C GLY A 427 11.35 -34.29 -15.79
N GLY A 428 10.11 -33.89 -15.46
CA GLY A 428 9.06 -34.88 -15.28
C GLY A 428 7.64 -34.35 -15.10
N LYS A 429 6.67 -35.24 -15.40
CA LYS A 429 5.25 -35.06 -15.09
C LYS A 429 4.96 -35.79 -13.78
N TYR A 430 4.51 -35.06 -12.77
CA TYR A 430 4.13 -35.63 -11.49
C TYR A 430 2.64 -35.36 -11.24
N GLU A 431 1.97 -36.25 -10.51
CA GLU A 431 0.54 -36.09 -10.18
C GLU A 431 0.26 -34.89 -9.25
N ILE A 432 1.32 -34.35 -8.66
CA ILE A 432 1.31 -33.30 -7.65
C ILE A 432 1.66 -31.94 -8.27
N GLY A 433 0.72 -31.01 -8.26
CA GLY A 433 0.90 -29.66 -8.81
C GLY A 433 0.47 -29.54 -10.27
N LEU A 434 1.03 -28.57 -10.99
CA LEU A 434 0.70 -28.26 -12.37
C LEU A 434 1.89 -28.56 -13.29
N THR A 435 1.70 -29.45 -14.25
CA THR A 435 2.70 -29.65 -15.31
C THR A 435 2.63 -28.52 -16.32
N VAL A 436 3.77 -27.91 -16.62
CA VAL A 436 3.97 -26.85 -17.61
C VAL A 436 5.04 -27.32 -18.58
N GLN A 437 4.79 -27.23 -19.88
CA GLN A 437 5.74 -27.64 -20.91
C GLN A 437 5.68 -26.69 -22.09
N TRP A 438 6.81 -26.08 -22.44
CA TRP A 438 6.95 -25.34 -23.69
C TRP A 438 7.26 -26.31 -24.84
N ILE A 439 7.03 -25.86 -26.07
CA ILE A 439 7.21 -26.71 -27.25
C ILE A 439 8.69 -27.08 -27.37
N GLY A 440 9.00 -28.38 -27.35
CA GLY A 440 10.36 -28.91 -27.54
C GLY A 440 11.21 -29.02 -26.27
N ASP A 441 10.71 -28.55 -25.12
CA ASP A 441 11.41 -28.59 -23.84
C ASP A 441 10.94 -29.74 -22.94
N GLU A 442 11.78 -30.09 -21.96
CA GLU A 442 11.38 -30.98 -20.87
C GLU A 442 10.30 -30.34 -19.99
N PRO A 443 9.32 -31.12 -19.50
CA PRO A 443 8.25 -30.59 -18.67
C PRO A 443 8.77 -30.21 -17.27
N TYR A 444 8.20 -29.13 -16.74
CA TYR A 444 8.29 -28.77 -15.34
C TYR A 444 7.00 -29.17 -14.66
N THR A 445 7.08 -29.53 -13.38
CA THR A 445 5.90 -29.59 -12.52
C THR A 445 6.03 -28.57 -11.42
N VAL A 446 5.18 -27.54 -11.46
CA VAL A 446 5.21 -26.39 -10.55
C VAL A 446 4.19 -26.57 -9.43
N ALA A 447 4.56 -26.15 -8.22
CA ALA A 447 3.68 -26.19 -7.07
C ALA A 447 2.55 -25.17 -7.23
N THR A 448 1.35 -25.50 -6.77
CA THR A 448 0.16 -24.64 -6.88
C THR A 448 -0.29 -24.18 -5.51
N GLY A 449 -0.81 -22.95 -5.41
CA GLY A 449 -1.14 -22.35 -4.13
C GLY A 449 0.08 -22.33 -3.20
N ARG A 450 -0.12 -22.65 -1.93
CA ARG A 450 0.90 -22.65 -0.88
C ARG A 450 1.63 -23.98 -0.70
N SER A 451 1.31 -25.01 -1.51
CA SER A 451 2.01 -26.30 -1.48
C SER A 451 3.48 -26.14 -1.88
N TRP A 452 4.42 -26.92 -1.38
CA TRP A 452 5.82 -26.80 -1.81
C TRP A 452 6.57 -28.12 -1.67
N TYR A 453 7.63 -28.33 -2.44
CA TYR A 453 8.33 -29.61 -2.51
C TYR A 453 9.49 -29.67 -1.50
N GLY A 454 9.40 -30.61 -0.58
CA GLY A 454 10.44 -30.87 0.43
C GLY A 454 11.72 -31.43 -0.20
N ARG A 455 12.87 -30.84 0.14
CA ARG A 455 14.19 -31.33 -0.28
C ARG A 455 14.78 -32.25 0.80
N PRO A 456 15.15 -33.51 0.49
CA PRO A 456 15.62 -34.49 1.49
C PRO A 456 16.74 -34.00 2.42
N LYS A 457 17.74 -33.29 1.88
CA LYS A 457 18.84 -32.67 2.68
C LYS A 457 18.83 -31.14 2.63
N GLY A 458 17.79 -30.52 2.10
CA GLY A 458 17.71 -29.06 1.95
C GLY A 458 17.33 -28.36 3.26
N LYS A 459 17.99 -27.25 3.57
CA LYS A 459 17.61 -26.40 4.70
C LYS A 459 16.32 -25.64 4.40
N PHE A 460 15.31 -25.79 5.25
CA PHE A 460 14.05 -25.04 5.11
C PHE A 460 14.27 -23.54 4.85
N SER A 461 13.78 -23.09 3.70
CA SER A 461 13.66 -21.69 3.35
C SER A 461 12.27 -21.18 3.74
N ARG A 462 12.19 -20.01 4.39
CA ARG A 462 10.90 -19.40 4.72
C ARG A 462 10.21 -18.84 3.47
N TYR A 463 10.97 -18.39 2.49
CA TYR A 463 10.45 -17.79 1.26
C TYR A 463 11.10 -18.43 0.03
N SER A 464 10.30 -18.62 -1.01
CA SER A 464 10.77 -19.14 -2.29
C SER A 464 9.84 -18.68 -3.40
N HIS A 465 10.24 -18.95 -4.63
CA HIS A 465 9.49 -18.66 -5.85
C HIS A 465 9.64 -19.83 -6.83
N GLY A 466 8.93 -19.80 -7.96
CA GLY A 466 8.95 -20.83 -9.00
C GLY A 466 7.63 -21.56 -9.22
N GLY A 467 6.61 -21.30 -8.41
CA GLY A 467 5.30 -21.95 -8.46
C GLY A 467 4.20 -21.11 -9.11
N VAL A 468 2.94 -21.53 -8.89
CA VAL A 468 1.72 -20.83 -9.27
C VAL A 468 1.08 -20.25 -8.03
N SER A 469 1.30 -18.95 -7.83
CA SER A 469 0.54 -18.09 -6.92
C SER A 469 0.52 -16.68 -7.48
N LEU A 470 -0.46 -15.87 -7.08
CA LEU A 470 -0.50 -14.47 -7.49
C LEU A 470 0.68 -13.68 -6.89
N ASP A 471 1.12 -14.01 -5.67
CA ASP A 471 2.28 -13.37 -5.03
C ASP A 471 3.60 -13.64 -5.78
N GLU A 472 3.74 -14.81 -6.43
CA GLU A 472 4.89 -15.13 -7.27
C GLU A 472 4.76 -14.56 -8.69
N MET A 473 3.58 -14.63 -9.30
CA MET A 473 3.44 -14.40 -10.73
C MET A 473 3.01 -12.99 -11.11
N VAL A 474 2.28 -12.27 -10.26
CA VAL A 474 1.77 -10.95 -10.62
C VAL A 474 2.87 -9.90 -10.54
N VAL A 475 3.19 -9.32 -11.69
CA VAL A 475 4.22 -8.29 -11.82
C VAL A 475 3.61 -7.01 -12.41
N PRO A 476 3.97 -5.83 -11.88
CA PRO A 476 3.53 -4.56 -12.46
C PRO A 476 4.38 -4.23 -13.69
N GLY A 477 3.76 -3.69 -14.75
CA GLY A 477 4.44 -2.97 -15.82
C GLY A 477 4.05 -1.51 -15.74
N VAL A 478 5.03 -0.63 -15.54
CA VAL A 478 4.81 0.77 -15.15
C VAL A 478 5.59 1.70 -16.05
N VAL A 479 4.96 2.80 -16.48
CA VAL A 479 5.64 3.90 -17.16
C VAL A 479 5.81 5.06 -16.18
N LEU A 480 7.06 5.39 -15.92
CA LEU A 480 7.48 6.45 -15.02
C LEU A 480 7.95 7.68 -15.82
N LYS A 481 7.68 8.87 -15.29
CA LYS A 481 8.22 10.14 -15.80
C LYS A 481 8.98 10.85 -14.70
N LYS A 482 10.10 11.48 -15.05
CA LYS A 482 10.88 12.25 -14.07
C LYS A 482 10.07 13.45 -13.60
N VAL A 483 10.03 13.63 -12.29
CA VAL A 483 9.48 14.84 -11.68
C VAL A 483 10.46 15.98 -11.90
N THR A 484 10.11 16.94 -12.76
CA THR A 484 11.05 17.99 -13.18
C THR A 484 10.72 19.35 -12.61
N LYS A 485 9.45 19.60 -12.33
CA LYS A 485 9.01 20.76 -11.56
C LYS A 485 8.40 20.31 -10.25
N PRO A 486 8.80 20.90 -9.11
CA PRO A 486 8.04 20.75 -7.90
C PRO A 486 6.63 21.29 -8.17
N ILE A 487 5.62 20.47 -7.90
CA ILE A 487 4.21 20.85 -7.98
C ILE A 487 3.67 20.67 -6.58
N ILE A 488 3.17 21.77 -6.01
CA ILE A 488 2.33 21.75 -4.83
C ILE A 488 0.97 22.23 -5.29
N ASP A 489 0.00 21.33 -5.26
CA ASP A 489 -1.38 21.61 -5.67
C ASP A 489 -2.30 20.82 -4.76
N PHE A 490 -3.28 21.51 -4.19
CA PHE A 490 -4.30 20.92 -3.33
C PHE A 490 -5.67 21.17 -3.92
N GLU A 491 -6.49 20.13 -3.92
CA GLU A 491 -7.89 20.18 -4.33
C GLU A 491 -8.78 19.85 -3.15
N MET A 492 -9.82 20.65 -2.91
CA MET A 492 -10.92 20.28 -2.01
C MET A 492 -12.12 19.71 -2.79
N SER A 493 -12.70 18.65 -2.23
CA SER A 493 -13.95 18.04 -2.67
C SER A 493 -15.05 18.33 -1.65
N LEU A 494 -16.20 18.83 -2.13
CA LEU A 494 -17.35 19.22 -1.32
C LEU A 494 -18.65 18.78 -2.03
N PRO A 495 -19.71 18.43 -1.29
CA PRO A 495 -21.06 18.30 -1.85
C PRO A 495 -21.57 19.60 -2.48
N GLU A 496 -22.51 19.51 -3.42
CA GLU A 496 -23.10 20.68 -4.12
C GLU A 496 -24.05 21.48 -3.22
N GLU A 497 -24.77 20.80 -2.34
CA GLU A 497 -25.68 21.39 -1.36
C GLU A 497 -25.63 20.60 -0.05
N PHE A 498 -25.97 21.26 1.06
CA PHE A 498 -26.13 20.60 2.35
C PHE A 498 -27.54 20.77 2.88
N GLU A 499 -28.05 19.73 3.53
CA GLU A 499 -29.32 19.76 4.25
C GLU A 499 -29.08 19.40 5.73
N PHE A 500 -29.55 20.25 6.64
CA PHE A 500 -29.47 19.98 8.07
C PHE A 500 -30.78 20.28 8.80
N LEU A 501 -30.89 19.73 10.01
CA LEU A 501 -31.97 20.03 10.93
C LEU A 501 -31.50 21.11 11.93
N GLU A 502 -32.32 22.15 12.10
CA GLU A 502 -32.07 23.23 13.07
C GLU A 502 -31.76 22.68 14.48
N ASP A 503 -30.80 23.31 15.16
CA ASP A 503 -30.40 23.04 16.54
C ASP A 503 -29.95 21.58 16.81
N SER A 504 -29.65 20.83 15.74
CA SER A 504 -29.15 19.45 15.83
C SER A 504 -27.67 19.43 15.48
N PRO A 505 -26.80 18.79 16.30
CA PRO A 505 -25.38 18.69 15.95
C PRO A 505 -25.19 18.13 14.55
N ALA A 506 -24.44 18.85 13.72
CA ALA A 506 -24.15 18.48 12.34
C ALA A 506 -22.64 18.39 12.11
N ALA A 507 -22.24 17.60 11.12
CA ALA A 507 -20.86 17.49 10.68
C ALA A 507 -20.81 17.53 9.15
N ILE A 508 -19.78 18.21 8.62
CA ILE A 508 -19.45 18.22 7.20
C ILE A 508 -18.09 17.55 7.03
N GLU A 509 -18.06 16.48 6.25
CA GLU A 509 -16.83 15.83 5.81
C GLU A 509 -16.30 16.57 4.58
N ILE A 510 -15.02 16.96 4.64
CA ILE A 510 -14.34 17.70 3.60
C ILE A 510 -13.10 16.92 3.21
N GLU A 511 -12.95 16.58 1.94
CA GLU A 511 -11.78 15.86 1.47
C GLU A 511 -10.81 16.81 0.76
N VAL A 512 -9.54 16.77 1.14
CA VAL A 512 -8.46 17.53 0.50
C VAL A 512 -7.43 16.55 -0.09
N LEU A 513 -7.17 16.64 -1.39
CA LEU A 513 -6.19 15.82 -2.11
C LEU A 513 -4.94 16.64 -2.42
N ASN A 514 -3.76 16.14 -2.08
CA ASN A 514 -2.51 16.68 -2.64
C ASN A 514 -2.31 16.11 -4.06
N ARG A 515 -2.66 16.92 -5.07
CA ARG A 515 -2.45 16.59 -6.48
C ARG A 515 -1.00 16.75 -6.93
N GLY A 516 -0.20 17.48 -6.15
CA GLY A 516 1.20 17.73 -6.40
C GLY A 516 2.11 16.49 -6.29
N ASN A 517 3.41 16.76 -6.40
CA ASN A 517 4.50 15.79 -6.29
C ASN A 517 5.46 16.13 -5.13
N ARG A 518 5.13 17.13 -4.31
CA ARG A 518 5.83 17.46 -3.07
C ARG A 518 4.89 17.35 -1.88
N GLU A 519 5.43 16.86 -0.77
CA GLU A 519 4.77 17.04 0.52
C GLU A 519 4.75 18.53 0.84
N SER A 520 3.57 19.05 1.19
CA SER A 520 3.42 20.43 1.58
C SER A 520 2.32 20.59 2.63
N ALA A 521 2.28 21.77 3.25
CA ALA A 521 1.24 22.15 4.17
C ALA A 521 0.09 22.87 3.45
N PHE A 522 -1.13 22.67 3.94
CA PHE A 522 -2.30 23.43 3.57
C PHE A 522 -3.06 23.89 4.81
N THR A 523 -3.85 24.95 4.63
CA THR A 523 -4.78 25.48 5.62
C THR A 523 -6.20 25.44 5.02
N LEU A 524 -7.15 24.81 5.70
CA LEU A 524 -8.57 24.87 5.33
C LEU A 524 -9.32 25.63 6.42
N ALA A 525 -9.88 26.79 6.10
CA ALA A 525 -10.81 27.49 6.98
C ALA A 525 -12.25 27.23 6.54
N VAL A 526 -13.10 26.86 7.50
CA VAL A 526 -14.53 26.64 7.31
C VAL A 526 -15.27 27.59 8.23
N GLU A 527 -16.24 28.32 7.71
CA GLU A 527 -16.97 29.35 8.46
C GLU A 527 -18.44 29.41 8.02
N THR A 528 -19.34 29.47 8.99
CA THR A 528 -20.78 29.72 8.79
C THR A 528 -21.06 31.22 8.85
N GLU A 529 -22.17 31.67 8.23
CA GLU A 529 -22.60 33.08 8.30
C GLU A 529 -22.91 33.57 9.71
N VAL A 530 -23.22 32.65 10.62
CA VAL A 530 -23.52 32.92 12.04
C VAL A 530 -22.25 32.90 12.93
N GLY A 531 -21.06 32.85 12.32
CA GLY A 531 -19.78 33.00 13.03
C GLY A 531 -19.24 31.72 13.68
N GLN A 532 -19.81 30.55 13.38
CA GLN A 532 -19.22 29.28 13.77
C GLN A 532 -18.15 28.89 12.74
N GLY A 533 -16.91 28.67 13.15
CA GLY A 533 -15.84 28.34 12.22
C GLY A 533 -14.69 27.56 12.83
N LYS A 534 -13.92 26.91 11.95
CA LYS A 534 -12.76 26.09 12.31
C LYS A 534 -11.71 26.18 11.21
N THR A 535 -10.45 26.32 11.63
CA THR A 535 -9.30 26.26 10.73
C THR A 535 -8.54 24.97 10.98
N PHE A 536 -8.24 24.26 9.89
CA PHE A 536 -7.42 23.07 9.85
C PHE A 536 -6.06 23.42 9.23
N GLU A 537 -4.97 23.05 9.89
CA GLU A 537 -3.62 23.10 9.31
C GLU A 537 -3.09 21.67 9.23
N ARG A 538 -2.64 21.27 8.04
CA ARG A 538 -2.29 19.89 7.71
C ARG A 538 -1.09 19.85 6.80
N ARG A 539 -0.35 18.73 6.81
CA ARG A 539 0.65 18.39 5.79
C ARG A 539 0.20 17.12 5.11
N LEU A 540 0.34 17.07 3.79
CA LEU A 540 -0.08 15.91 3.02
C LEU A 540 1.03 15.54 2.05
N THR A 541 1.42 14.27 2.05
CA THR A 541 2.35 13.75 1.04
C THR A 541 1.66 13.64 -0.31
N PRO A 542 2.44 13.59 -1.41
CA PRO A 542 1.90 13.52 -2.76
C PRO A 542 0.87 12.40 -2.93
N LYS A 543 -0.22 12.70 -3.64
CA LYS A 543 -1.29 11.76 -4.02
C LYS A 543 -2.08 11.15 -2.86
N LEU A 544 -1.85 11.58 -1.63
CA LEU A 544 -2.70 11.22 -0.50
C LEU A 544 -3.88 12.20 -0.37
N ARG A 545 -4.96 11.69 0.23
CA ARG A 545 -6.16 12.45 0.61
C ARG A 545 -6.18 12.61 2.12
N ASP A 546 -6.68 13.75 2.59
CA ASP A 546 -6.99 14.01 3.99
C ASP A 546 -8.48 14.32 4.13
N ARG A 547 -9.12 13.78 5.16
CA ARG A 547 -10.55 13.98 5.45
C ARG A 547 -10.69 14.82 6.70
N LEU A 548 -11.49 15.88 6.62
CA LEU A 548 -11.60 16.90 7.64
C LEU A 548 -13.06 17.11 8.04
N ASP A 549 -13.36 16.88 9.31
CA ASP A 549 -14.72 17.05 9.84
C ASP A 549 -14.91 18.41 10.51
N PHE A 550 -15.81 19.20 9.93
CA PHE A 550 -16.31 20.44 10.52
C PHE A 550 -17.63 20.17 11.25
N HIS A 551 -17.58 20.17 12.58
CA HIS A 551 -18.75 20.03 13.44
C HIS A 551 -19.30 21.40 13.82
N PHE A 552 -20.61 21.58 13.75
CA PHE A 552 -21.30 22.84 14.07
C PHE A 552 -22.77 22.58 14.45
N THR A 553 -23.45 23.61 14.93
CA THR A 553 -24.90 23.56 15.20
C THR A 553 -25.62 24.44 14.18
N PRO A 554 -26.46 23.89 13.29
CA PRO A 554 -27.17 24.66 12.29
C PRO A 554 -28.23 25.58 12.90
N GLU A 555 -28.22 26.85 12.50
CA GLU A 555 -29.19 27.86 12.90
C GLU A 555 -30.09 28.22 11.71
N LEU A 556 -31.37 28.54 11.97
CA LEU A 556 -32.34 28.83 10.91
C LEU A 556 -31.92 29.98 9.97
N ALA A 557 -31.11 30.91 10.47
CA ALA A 557 -30.62 32.05 9.72
C ALA A 557 -29.48 31.70 8.74
N MET A 558 -28.89 30.51 8.84
CA MET A 558 -27.76 30.09 7.99
C MET A 558 -28.22 29.81 6.55
N LYS A 559 -27.58 30.47 5.58
CA LYS A 559 -27.87 30.24 4.14
C LYS A 559 -26.72 29.60 3.39
N SER A 560 -25.49 29.78 3.88
CA SER A 560 -24.31 29.24 3.23
C SER A 560 -23.18 28.94 4.22
N ILE A 561 -22.25 28.09 3.79
CA ILE A 561 -20.99 27.82 4.49
C ILE A 561 -19.84 28.15 3.53
N ARG A 562 -18.86 28.87 4.04
CA ARG A 562 -17.66 29.28 3.33
C ARG A 562 -16.52 28.32 3.64
N PHE A 563 -15.86 27.84 2.60
CA PHE A 563 -14.68 26.99 2.64
C PHE A 563 -13.54 27.71 1.96
N VAL A 564 -12.39 27.80 2.61
CA VAL A 564 -11.20 28.48 2.12
C VAL A 564 -10.00 27.56 2.29
N LEU A 565 -9.61 26.90 1.21
CA LEU A 565 -8.37 26.13 1.13
C LEU A 565 -7.24 27.05 0.69
N SER A 566 -6.19 27.15 1.49
CA SER A 566 -5.01 28.00 1.23
C SER A 566 -3.73 27.18 1.35
N TYR A 567 -2.79 27.39 0.45
CA TYR A 567 -1.48 26.73 0.48
C TYR A 567 -0.46 27.57 -0.31
N LYS A 568 0.83 27.26 -0.16
CA LYS A 568 1.87 27.86 -1.00
C LYS A 568 2.24 26.89 -2.10
N ASP A 569 2.25 27.37 -3.35
CA ASP A 569 2.78 26.59 -4.46
C ASP A 569 4.30 26.41 -4.35
N ALA A 570 4.89 25.72 -5.32
CA ALA A 570 6.31 25.38 -5.27
C ALA A 570 7.24 26.61 -5.39
N GLU A 571 6.75 27.70 -5.97
CA GLU A 571 7.40 28.99 -6.08
C GLU A 571 7.21 29.86 -4.82
N GLY A 572 6.42 29.37 -3.84
CA GLY A 572 6.13 30.07 -2.59
C GLY A 572 4.98 31.08 -2.69
N ILE A 573 4.27 31.11 -3.83
CA ILE A 573 3.11 31.98 -4.06
C ILE A 573 1.91 31.38 -3.34
N GLU A 574 1.17 32.22 -2.62
CA GLU A 574 -0.07 31.78 -1.98
C GLU A 574 -1.15 31.48 -3.03
N LYS A 575 -1.69 30.27 -2.97
CA LYS A 575 -2.86 29.81 -3.69
C LYS A 575 -4.02 29.70 -2.73
N GLN A 576 -5.20 30.03 -3.22
CA GLN A 576 -6.43 29.96 -2.45
C GLN A 576 -7.57 29.46 -3.35
N ASP A 577 -8.24 28.40 -2.93
CA ASP A 577 -9.54 27.97 -3.47
C ASP A 577 -10.61 28.33 -2.43
N SER A 578 -11.57 29.17 -2.82
CA SER A 578 -12.64 29.65 -1.94
C SER A 578 -13.98 29.27 -2.54
N ARG A 579 -14.73 28.44 -1.82
CA ARG A 579 -16.07 27.99 -2.21
C ARG A 579 -17.10 28.41 -1.18
N ARG A 580 -18.30 28.74 -1.63
CA ARG A 580 -19.46 29.00 -0.79
C ARG A 580 -20.58 28.07 -1.23
N ILE A 581 -20.98 27.19 -0.34
CA ILE A 581 -21.99 26.15 -0.62
C ILE A 581 -23.29 26.51 0.08
N GLY A 582 -24.40 26.35 -0.62
CA GLY A 582 -25.74 26.59 -0.09
C GLY A 582 -26.12 25.57 0.98
N VAL A 583 -26.86 26.02 1.99
CA VAL A 583 -27.36 25.15 3.05
C VAL A 583 -28.86 25.32 3.20
N GLN A 584 -29.58 24.21 3.24
CA GLN A 584 -31.01 24.15 3.57
C GLN A 584 -31.16 23.71 5.04
N ILE A 585 -31.80 24.55 5.85
CA ILE A 585 -32.07 24.25 7.25
C ILE A 585 -33.55 23.95 7.44
N THR A 586 -33.86 22.72 7.83
CA THR A 586 -35.22 22.33 8.21
C THR A 586 -35.50 22.79 9.64
N PRO A 587 -36.59 23.53 9.91
CA PRO A 587 -36.95 23.94 11.26
C PRO A 587 -37.26 22.75 12.17
N LYS A 588 -36.85 22.83 13.44
CA LYS A 588 -37.17 21.77 14.42
C LYS A 588 -38.60 21.96 14.96
N LYS A 589 -39.47 20.97 14.74
CA LYS A 589 -40.85 21.00 15.26
C LYS A 589 -40.86 21.06 16.80
N GLY A 590 -41.50 22.09 17.36
CA GLY A 590 -41.69 22.28 18.80
C GLY A 590 -40.87 23.41 19.45
N LYS A 591 -40.11 24.19 18.67
CA LYS A 591 -39.44 25.40 19.15
C LYS A 591 -40.46 26.53 19.32
N ILE A 592 -40.58 27.05 20.54
CA ILE A 592 -41.36 28.26 20.85
C ILE A 592 -40.35 29.41 20.86
N GLU A 593 -40.33 30.24 19.81
CA GLU A 593 -39.66 31.53 19.87
C GLU A 593 -40.52 32.46 20.74
N ILE A 594 -40.01 32.81 21.92
CA ILE A 594 -40.62 33.84 22.75
C ILE A 594 -40.07 35.17 22.25
N ASP A 595 -40.93 35.96 21.61
CA ASP A 595 -40.61 37.34 21.23
C ASP A 595 -40.47 38.19 22.50
N THR A 596 -39.23 38.56 22.85
CA THR A 596 -38.92 39.39 24.01
C THR A 596 -38.97 40.89 23.69
N SER A 597 -39.39 41.31 22.50
CA SER A 597 -39.55 42.74 22.17
C SER A 597 -40.55 43.47 23.08
N ALA A 598 -41.41 42.72 23.78
CA ALA A 598 -42.30 43.24 24.82
C ALA A 598 -41.60 43.52 26.17
N LEU A 599 -40.43 42.94 26.45
CA LEU A 599 -39.66 43.17 27.68
C LEU A 599 -38.88 44.50 27.65
N ASP A 600 -38.51 45.01 26.46
CA ASP A 600 -37.86 46.32 26.30
C ASP A 600 -38.77 47.51 26.69
N ARG A 601 -40.07 47.26 26.90
CA ARG A 601 -41.03 48.27 27.41
C ARG A 601 -41.09 48.34 28.94
N LEU A 602 -40.42 47.44 29.67
CA LEU A 602 -40.41 47.44 31.14
C LEU A 602 -39.32 48.34 31.75
N ASP A 603 -38.35 48.80 30.95
CA ASP A 603 -37.34 49.79 31.39
C ASP A 603 -37.83 51.24 31.32
N GLN A 604 -39.12 51.47 30.97
CA GLN A 604 -39.75 52.80 30.91
C GLN A 604 -40.90 53.00 31.93
N ILE A 605 -41.01 52.16 32.97
CA ILE A 605 -42.02 52.31 34.04
C ILE A 605 -41.35 52.68 35.37
#